data_AF-A0A1F4DMG4-F1
#
_entry.id   AF-A0A1F4DMG4-F1
#
_cell.length_a   1.000
_cell.length_b   1.000
_cell.length_c   1.000
_cell.angle_alpha   90.00
_cell.angle_beta   90.00
_cell.angle_gamma   90.00
#
_symmetry.space_group_name_H-M   'P 1'
#
loop_
_entity.id
_entity.type
_entity.pdbx_description
1 polymer ?
#
loop_
_entity_poly.entity_id
_entity_poly.type
_entity_poly.pdbx_seq_one_letter_code
_entity_poly.pdbx_strand_id
1 'polypeptide(L)'
;MKLIATTAVSLVLALSASLAGGQESFPSRLITVVNPTAPGGTSDIITRGMTEPLQRAFRQTVVTVNRVGAGGAVRGQYVARAPADGYTVLLNTVTHVMIPITDNALGRPTLYSPDDFILLARITADPLLFVVHPSLPVKTVKEFVALARKRPGKLTYSTPGLYSSGHISMATLT
;
A
#
# COMPACT_ATOMS: atom_id res chain seq x y z
N MET A 1 23.16 52.38 -30.89
CA MET A 1 22.08 52.06 -29.91
C MET A 1 21.47 50.67 -30.12
N LYS A 2 21.18 50.21 -31.35
CA LYS A 2 20.65 48.84 -31.58
C LYS A 2 21.60 47.70 -31.18
N LEU A 3 22.92 47.84 -31.38
CA LEU A 3 23.89 46.81 -31.01
C LEU A 3 24.02 46.57 -29.50
N ILE A 4 23.88 47.64 -28.69
CA ILE A 4 23.97 47.58 -27.22
C ILE A 4 22.70 46.93 -26.62
N ALA A 5 21.55 47.16 -27.26
CA ALA A 5 20.29 46.53 -26.87
C ALA A 5 20.29 45.01 -27.12
N THR A 6 20.92 44.54 -28.21
CA THR A 6 21.03 43.10 -28.52
C THR A 6 21.95 42.35 -27.55
N THR A 7 23.06 42.94 -27.09
CA THR A 7 23.95 42.29 -26.11
C THR A 7 23.35 42.21 -24.70
N ALA A 8 22.56 43.22 -24.32
CA ALA A 8 21.88 43.23 -23.02
C ALA A 8 20.82 42.13 -22.91
N VAL A 9 20.09 41.85 -23.99
CA VAL A 9 19.05 40.80 -24.02
C VAL A 9 19.66 39.40 -23.92
N SER A 10 20.81 39.14 -24.56
CA SER A 10 21.49 37.83 -24.49
C SER A 10 22.02 37.50 -23.09
N LEU A 11 22.47 38.50 -22.33
CA LEU A 11 22.98 38.30 -20.97
C LEU A 11 21.86 37.99 -19.96
N VAL A 12 20.67 38.57 -20.15
CA VAL A 12 19.48 38.31 -19.32
C VAL A 12 18.93 36.90 -19.57
N LEU A 13 18.91 36.42 -20.83
CA LEU A 13 18.52 35.03 -21.13
C LEU A 13 19.50 34.00 -20.55
N ALA A 14 20.81 34.29 -20.53
CA ALA A 14 21.81 33.40 -19.96
C ALA A 14 21.72 33.29 -18.42
N LEU A 15 21.36 34.37 -17.72
CA LEU A 15 21.11 34.35 -16.26
C LEU A 15 19.78 33.70 -15.88
N SER A 16 18.83 33.64 -16.82
CA SER A 16 17.53 33.00 -16.60
C SER A 16 17.63 31.46 -16.70
N ALA A 17 18.63 30.93 -17.41
CA ALA A 17 18.84 29.49 -17.58
C ALA A 17 19.46 28.82 -16.33
N SER A 18 20.17 29.58 -15.48
CA SER A 18 20.76 29.08 -14.23
C SER A 18 19.79 29.08 -13.04
N LEU A 19 18.59 29.66 -13.20
CA LEU A 19 17.49 29.62 -12.23
C LEU A 19 16.47 28.52 -12.53
N ALA A 20 16.71 27.67 -13.53
CA ALA A 20 16.04 26.38 -13.65
C ALA A 20 16.52 25.48 -12.50
N GLY A 21 15.97 25.70 -11.31
CA GLY A 21 16.19 24.90 -10.12
C GLY A 21 15.96 23.44 -10.47
N GLY A 22 17.07 22.71 -10.56
CA GLY A 22 17.10 21.31 -10.94
C GLY A 22 16.15 20.51 -10.08
N GLN A 23 15.46 19.57 -10.72
CA GLN A 23 14.75 18.53 -10.01
C GLN A 23 15.69 17.95 -8.94
N GLU A 24 15.30 18.03 -7.67
CA GLU A 24 16.07 17.42 -6.58
C GLU A 24 16.41 15.98 -6.98
N SER A 25 17.69 15.61 -6.94
CA SER A 25 18.11 14.26 -7.27
C SER A 25 17.43 13.28 -6.32
N PHE A 26 16.54 12.44 -6.84
CA PHE A 26 15.90 11.42 -6.02
C PHE A 26 16.93 10.34 -5.63
N PRO A 27 17.02 9.96 -4.34
CA PRO A 27 16.39 10.56 -3.17
C PRO A 27 17.31 11.57 -2.43
N SER A 28 16.80 12.76 -2.12
CA SER A 28 17.49 13.83 -1.37
C SER A 28 16.94 14.02 0.04
N ARG A 29 15.78 13.43 0.34
CA ARG A 29 15.08 13.54 1.62
C ARG A 29 14.46 12.21 2.05
N LEU A 30 13.87 12.23 3.24
CA LEU A 30 13.22 11.07 3.86
C LEU A 30 12.12 10.46 2.98
N ILE A 31 12.13 9.13 2.87
CA ILE A 31 11.14 8.33 2.16
C ILE A 31 10.16 7.74 3.18
N THR A 32 8.87 7.85 2.91
CA THR A 32 7.79 7.31 3.74
C THR A 32 7.20 6.07 3.07
N VAL A 33 7.22 4.94 3.78
CA VAL A 33 6.51 3.71 3.41
C VAL A 33 5.22 3.64 4.24
N VAL A 34 4.08 3.75 3.57
CA VAL A 34 2.76 3.65 4.21
C VAL A 34 2.40 2.19 4.41
N ASN A 35 2.28 1.76 5.67
CA ASN A 35 1.96 0.38 6.03
C ASN A 35 0.43 0.16 6.14
N PRO A 36 -0.09 -0.93 5.54
CA PRO A 36 -1.50 -1.25 5.51
C PRO A 36 -2.13 -1.76 6.81
N THR A 37 -1.34 -2.27 7.76
CA THR A 37 -1.86 -2.92 8.97
C THR A 37 -1.48 -2.20 10.26
N ALA A 38 -2.14 -2.56 11.36
CA ALA A 38 -1.71 -2.15 12.69
C ALA A 38 -0.28 -2.68 12.99
N PRO A 39 0.45 -2.03 13.92
CA PRO A 39 1.75 -2.52 14.37
C PRO A 39 1.71 -3.98 14.81
N GLY A 40 2.73 -4.76 14.44
CA GLY A 40 2.81 -6.20 14.75
C GLY A 40 2.06 -7.13 13.79
N GLY A 41 1.29 -6.60 12.83
CA GLY A 41 0.73 -7.40 11.73
C GLY A 41 1.80 -7.79 10.69
N THR A 42 1.50 -8.78 9.85
CA THR A 42 2.43 -9.29 8.82
C THR A 42 3.04 -8.19 7.96
N SER A 43 2.22 -7.23 7.49
CA SER A 43 2.72 -6.13 6.67
C SER A 43 3.63 -5.17 7.45
N ASP A 44 3.40 -4.97 8.76
CA ASP A 44 4.27 -4.16 9.61
C ASP A 44 5.66 -4.79 9.75
N ILE A 45 5.70 -6.11 9.99
CA ILE A 45 6.94 -6.89 10.05
C ILE A 45 7.71 -6.76 8.73
N ILE A 46 7.01 -6.91 7.59
CA ILE A 46 7.61 -6.76 6.26
C ILE A 46 8.17 -5.35 6.06
N THR A 47 7.36 -4.30 6.26
CA THR A 47 7.83 -2.91 6.05
C THR A 47 9.02 -2.56 6.92
N ARG A 48 9.02 -2.97 8.19
CA ARG A 48 10.13 -2.70 9.12
C ARG A 48 11.38 -3.49 8.75
N GLY A 49 11.24 -4.73 8.29
CA GLY A 49 12.35 -5.53 7.79
C GLY A 49 12.99 -4.95 6.53
N MET A 50 12.24 -4.21 5.72
CA MET A 50 12.75 -3.53 4.52
C MET A 50 13.44 -2.19 4.81
N THR A 51 13.12 -1.52 5.92
CA THR A 51 13.62 -0.19 6.23
C THR A 51 15.15 -0.12 6.17
N GLU A 52 15.86 -0.99 6.90
CA GLU A 52 17.31 -0.94 6.97
C GLU A 52 18.00 -1.19 5.60
N PRO A 53 17.63 -2.24 4.83
CA PRO A 53 18.11 -2.40 3.46
C PRO A 53 17.86 -1.19 2.55
N LEU A 54 16.66 -0.60 2.60
CA LEU A 54 16.32 0.56 1.77
C LEU A 54 17.12 1.80 2.17
N GLN A 55 17.33 2.03 3.46
CA GLN A 55 18.19 3.12 3.93
C GLN A 55 19.63 2.95 3.45
N ARG A 56 20.17 1.72 3.46
CA ARG A 56 21.51 1.43 2.93
C ARG A 56 21.59 1.67 1.42
N ALA A 57 20.57 1.27 0.66
CA ALA A 57 20.53 1.44 -0.79
C ALA A 57 20.39 2.91 -1.20
N PHE A 58 19.48 3.64 -0.54
CA PHE A 58 19.18 5.03 -0.89
C PHE A 58 20.08 6.05 -0.21
N ARG A 59 20.81 5.67 0.84
CA ARG A 59 21.56 6.59 1.72
C ARG A 59 20.69 7.73 2.26
N GLN A 60 19.41 7.43 2.47
CA GLN A 60 18.41 8.35 3.01
C GLN A 60 17.59 7.64 4.08
N THR A 61 17.01 8.40 4.99
CA THR A 61 16.11 7.84 6.01
C THR A 61 14.84 7.28 5.36
N VAL A 62 14.43 6.09 5.79
CA VAL A 62 13.18 5.46 5.36
C VAL A 62 12.35 5.21 6.61
N VAL A 63 11.12 5.69 6.63
CA VAL A 63 10.21 5.52 7.78
C VAL A 63 8.97 4.75 7.37
N THR A 64 8.52 3.89 8.27
CA THR A 64 7.23 3.21 8.13
C THR A 64 6.17 3.97 8.91
N VAL A 65 5.06 4.31 8.24
CA VAL A 65 3.91 4.98 8.87
C VAL A 65 2.68 4.10 8.70
N ASN A 66 2.08 3.66 9.81
CA ASN A 66 0.84 2.91 9.79
C ASN A 66 -0.35 3.86 9.55
N ARG A 67 -1.10 3.63 8.46
CA ARG A 67 -2.38 4.31 8.20
C ARG A 67 -3.48 3.26 8.06
N VAL A 68 -4.17 2.99 9.17
CA VAL A 68 -5.21 1.96 9.26
C VAL A 68 -6.61 2.57 9.17
N GLY A 69 -7.60 1.78 8.72
CA GLY A 69 -9.01 2.19 8.69
C GLY A 69 -9.72 1.88 7.37
N ALA A 70 -11.06 1.75 7.43
CA ALA A 70 -11.95 1.50 6.29
C ALA A 70 -11.47 0.36 5.36
N GLY A 71 -11.06 -0.78 5.93
CA GLY A 71 -10.54 -1.94 5.18
C GLY A 71 -9.18 -1.73 4.47
N GLY A 72 -8.63 -0.52 4.52
CA GLY A 72 -7.49 -0.11 3.70
C GLY A 72 -7.81 1.06 2.76
N ALA A 73 -9.02 1.63 2.81
CA ALA A 73 -9.37 2.75 1.94
C ALA A 73 -8.59 4.03 2.29
N VAL A 74 -8.37 4.29 3.59
CA VAL A 74 -7.71 5.49 4.12
C VAL A 74 -6.26 5.63 3.64
N ARG A 75 -5.47 4.55 3.69
CA ARG A 75 -4.08 4.55 3.19
C ARG A 75 -3.99 4.75 1.69
N GLY A 76 -4.92 4.15 0.93
CA GLY A 76 -4.95 4.30 -0.52
C GLY A 76 -5.20 5.75 -0.88
N GLN A 77 -6.24 6.36 -0.29
CA GLN A 77 -6.53 7.78 -0.47
C GLN A 77 -5.35 8.68 -0.07
N TYR A 78 -4.67 8.38 1.04
CA TYR A 78 -3.52 9.16 1.50
C TYR A 78 -2.39 9.16 0.47
N VAL A 79 -2.02 7.99 -0.06
CA VAL A 79 -0.92 7.88 -1.03
C VAL A 79 -1.33 8.36 -2.41
N ALA A 80 -2.57 8.09 -2.86
CA ALA A 80 -3.10 8.62 -4.13
C ALA A 80 -3.11 10.16 -4.20
N ARG A 81 -3.22 10.82 -3.04
CA ARG A 81 -3.17 12.29 -2.92
C ARG A 81 -1.78 12.85 -2.66
N ALA A 82 -0.79 11.99 -2.42
CA ALA A 82 0.58 12.45 -2.22
C ALA A 82 1.19 12.92 -3.55
N PRO A 83 2.17 13.83 -3.51
CA PRO A 83 2.94 14.16 -4.71
C PRO A 83 3.54 12.89 -5.35
N ALA A 84 3.45 12.79 -6.68
CA ALA A 84 3.99 11.67 -7.45
C ALA A 84 5.52 11.79 -7.66
N ASP A 85 6.25 11.96 -6.55
CA ASP A 85 7.69 12.26 -6.52
C ASP A 85 8.56 11.11 -5.97
N GLY A 86 7.95 9.98 -5.64
CA GLY A 86 8.62 8.77 -5.15
C GLY A 86 8.91 8.76 -3.65
N TYR A 87 8.63 9.84 -2.90
CA TYR A 87 8.92 9.90 -1.46
C TYR A 87 7.81 9.35 -0.57
N THR A 88 6.63 9.09 -1.13
CA THR A 88 5.54 8.39 -0.44
C THR A 88 5.17 7.15 -1.23
N VAL A 89 5.47 5.97 -0.68
CA VAL A 89 5.19 4.68 -1.31
C VAL A 89 4.25 3.86 -0.43
N LEU A 90 3.37 3.09 -1.06
CA LEU A 90 2.41 2.22 -0.37
C LEU A 90 2.92 0.78 -0.39
N LEU A 91 3.02 0.13 0.77
CA LEU A 91 2.98 -1.33 0.78
C LEU A 91 1.53 -1.75 0.57
N ASN A 92 1.22 -2.32 -0.60
CA ASN A 92 -0.14 -2.77 -0.88
C ASN A 92 -0.33 -4.24 -0.49
N THR A 93 -1.59 -4.61 -0.30
CA THR A 93 -2.07 -6.00 -0.18
C THR A 93 -3.30 -6.16 -1.06
N VAL A 94 -3.83 -7.37 -1.19
CA VAL A 94 -5.02 -7.67 -2.02
C VAL A 94 -6.19 -6.71 -1.75
N THR A 95 -6.38 -6.25 -0.51
CA THR A 95 -7.47 -5.32 -0.19
C THR A 95 -7.36 -3.97 -0.89
N HIS A 96 -6.15 -3.55 -1.27
CA HIS A 96 -5.95 -2.29 -2.01
C HIS A 96 -6.63 -2.30 -3.38
N VAL A 97 -6.64 -3.44 -4.06
CA VAL A 97 -7.29 -3.58 -5.36
C VAL A 97 -8.77 -3.94 -5.18
N MET A 98 -9.08 -4.82 -4.23
CA MET A 98 -10.45 -5.33 -4.05
C MET A 98 -11.45 -4.29 -3.53
N ILE A 99 -11.03 -3.35 -2.66
CA ILE A 99 -11.93 -2.34 -2.10
C ILE A 99 -12.54 -1.44 -3.19
N PRO A 100 -11.77 -0.71 -4.00
CA PRO A 100 -12.36 0.18 -5.01
C PRO A 100 -13.14 -0.59 -6.08
N ILE A 101 -12.71 -1.80 -6.44
CA ILE A 101 -13.46 -2.66 -7.38
C ILE A 101 -14.82 -3.04 -6.80
N THR A 102 -14.86 -3.47 -5.55
CA THR A 102 -16.11 -3.90 -4.90
C THR A 102 -17.04 -2.72 -4.66
N ASP A 103 -16.51 -1.58 -4.22
CA ASP A 103 -17.31 -0.37 -4.03
C ASP A 103 -17.90 0.11 -5.36
N ASN A 104 -17.13 0.13 -6.45
CA ASN A 104 -17.66 0.43 -7.79
C ASN A 104 -18.75 -0.56 -8.22
N ALA A 105 -18.53 -1.86 -8.04
CA ALA A 105 -19.51 -2.89 -8.41
C ALA A 105 -20.83 -2.76 -7.62
N LEU A 106 -20.78 -2.18 -6.42
CA LEU A 106 -21.94 -1.94 -5.56
C LEU A 106 -22.51 -0.51 -5.70
N GLY A 107 -22.00 0.31 -6.63
CA GLY A 107 -22.43 1.70 -6.80
C GLY A 107 -22.08 2.60 -5.63
N ARG A 108 -21.04 2.27 -4.86
CA ARG A 108 -20.54 3.06 -3.72
C ARG A 108 -19.40 3.96 -4.17
N PRO A 109 -19.25 5.15 -3.55
CA PRO A 109 -18.14 6.04 -3.87
C PRO A 109 -16.80 5.41 -3.49
N THR A 110 -15.82 5.51 -4.39
CA THR A 110 -14.44 5.08 -4.14
C THR A 110 -13.59 6.27 -3.69
N LEU A 111 -12.58 6.01 -2.85
CA LEU A 111 -11.65 7.05 -2.38
C LEU A 111 -10.38 7.18 -3.24
N TYR A 112 -10.12 6.19 -4.10
CA TYR A 112 -9.03 6.11 -5.07
C TYR A 112 -9.37 5.05 -6.13
N SER A 113 -8.63 5.06 -7.24
CA SER A 113 -8.61 4.01 -8.26
C SER A 113 -7.30 3.21 -8.18
N PRO A 114 -7.30 1.91 -8.52
CA PRO A 114 -6.04 1.18 -8.75
C PRO A 114 -5.13 1.86 -9.77
N ASP A 115 -5.70 2.61 -10.72
CA ASP A 115 -4.96 3.34 -11.76
C ASP A 115 -4.24 4.61 -11.23
N ASP A 116 -4.51 5.03 -9.99
CA ASP A 116 -3.79 6.13 -9.33
C ASP A 116 -2.36 5.72 -8.91
N PHE A 117 -1.97 4.46 -9.14
CA PHE A 117 -0.74 3.87 -8.63
C PHE A 117 0.10 3.20 -9.72
N ILE A 118 1.42 3.28 -9.55
CA ILE A 118 2.39 2.49 -10.32
C ILE A 118 2.87 1.32 -9.45
N LEU A 119 2.78 0.10 -9.98
CA LEU A 119 3.27 -1.10 -9.30
C LEU A 119 4.80 -1.17 -9.43
N LEU A 120 5.50 -1.13 -8.29
CA LEU A 120 6.96 -1.14 -8.26
C LEU A 120 7.54 -2.55 -8.25
N ALA A 121 7.18 -3.35 -7.25
CA ALA A 121 7.71 -4.70 -7.07
C ALA A 121 6.79 -5.53 -6.15
N ARG A 122 6.84 -6.85 -6.31
CA ARG A 122 6.26 -7.79 -5.35
C ARG A 122 7.30 -8.14 -4.29
N ILE A 123 7.04 -7.76 -3.04
CA ILE A 123 7.97 -7.98 -1.94
C ILE A 123 7.87 -9.40 -1.37
N THR A 124 6.66 -9.90 -1.18
CA THR A 124 6.40 -11.23 -0.62
C THR A 124 5.28 -11.94 -1.38
N ALA A 125 5.25 -13.26 -1.25
CA ALA A 125 4.16 -14.12 -1.68
C ALA A 125 3.86 -15.07 -0.52
N ASP A 126 2.99 -14.62 0.39
CA ASP A 126 2.65 -15.32 1.61
C ASP A 126 1.56 -16.38 1.38
N PRO A 127 1.80 -17.66 1.73
CA PRO A 127 0.74 -18.67 1.67
C PRO A 127 -0.30 -18.40 2.76
N LEU A 128 -1.57 -18.59 2.43
CA LEU A 128 -2.65 -18.53 3.41
C LEU A 128 -2.66 -19.80 4.26
N LEU A 129 -2.73 -19.61 5.59
CA LEU A 129 -2.83 -20.69 6.55
C LEU A 129 -4.24 -20.78 7.11
N PHE A 130 -4.83 -21.97 7.07
CA PHE A 130 -6.08 -22.28 7.75
C PHE A 130 -5.75 -22.88 9.12
N VAL A 131 -6.07 -22.16 10.18
CA VAL A 131 -5.75 -22.55 11.56
C VAL A 131 -7.02 -22.55 12.39
N VAL A 132 -7.20 -23.60 13.20
CA VAL A 132 -8.31 -23.72 14.15
C VAL A 132 -7.77 -23.68 15.58
N HIS A 133 -8.59 -23.22 16.52
CA HIS A 133 -8.24 -23.30 17.93
C HIS A 133 -8.12 -24.79 18.36
N PRO A 134 -7.15 -25.17 19.20
CA PRO A 134 -6.93 -26.58 19.59
C PRO A 134 -8.15 -27.27 20.24
N SER A 135 -9.09 -26.50 20.78
CA SER A 135 -10.34 -27.05 21.34
C SER A 135 -11.38 -27.47 20.30
N LEU A 136 -11.22 -27.10 19.02
CA LEU A 136 -12.11 -27.58 17.97
C LEU A 136 -11.74 -29.03 17.61
N PRO A 137 -12.71 -29.97 17.63
CA PRO A 137 -12.46 -31.37 17.34
C PRO A 137 -12.41 -31.62 15.81
N VAL A 138 -11.56 -30.89 15.09
CA VAL A 138 -11.38 -31.02 13.64
C VAL A 138 -9.90 -31.03 13.31
N LYS A 139 -9.48 -31.95 12.45
CA LYS A 139 -8.11 -32.11 11.97
C LYS A 139 -7.96 -31.86 10.47
N THR A 140 -9.08 -31.74 9.77
CA THR A 140 -9.12 -31.48 8.33
C THR A 140 -10.10 -30.36 8.00
N VAL A 141 -9.89 -29.68 6.87
CA VAL A 141 -10.83 -28.67 6.37
C VAL A 141 -12.22 -29.29 6.13
N LYS A 142 -12.27 -30.54 5.65
CA LYS A 142 -13.52 -31.28 5.45
C LYS A 142 -14.31 -31.45 6.75
N GLU A 143 -13.62 -31.83 7.84
CA GLU A 143 -14.24 -31.92 9.17
C GLU A 143 -14.71 -30.57 9.69
N PHE A 144 -13.93 -29.50 9.44
CA PHE A 144 -14.34 -28.14 9.78
C PHE A 144 -15.62 -27.74 9.04
N VAL A 145 -15.69 -27.93 7.72
CA VAL A 145 -16.90 -27.61 6.92
C VAL A 145 -18.10 -28.44 7.38
N ALA A 146 -17.91 -29.73 7.65
CA ALA A 146 -18.97 -30.59 8.20
C ALA A 146 -19.45 -30.10 9.57
N LEU A 147 -18.53 -29.68 10.45
CA LEU A 147 -18.87 -29.13 11.77
C LEU A 147 -19.62 -27.79 11.65
N ALA A 148 -19.17 -26.90 10.75
CA ALA A 148 -19.79 -25.60 10.49
C ALA A 148 -21.22 -25.76 9.98
N ARG A 149 -21.44 -26.69 9.03
CA ARG A 149 -22.77 -27.02 8.49
C ARG A 149 -23.69 -27.62 9.54
N LYS A 150 -23.17 -28.42 10.47
CA LYS A 150 -23.95 -28.96 11.62
C LYS A 150 -24.30 -27.90 12.66
N ARG A 151 -23.57 -26.79 12.71
CA ARG A 151 -23.71 -25.75 13.74
C ARG A 151 -23.76 -24.34 13.12
N PRO A 152 -24.79 -24.03 12.30
CA PRO A 152 -24.88 -22.75 11.61
C PRO A 152 -24.88 -21.58 12.61
N GLY A 153 -24.06 -20.56 12.34
CA GLY A 153 -23.94 -19.35 13.18
C GLY A 153 -23.25 -19.55 14.54
N LYS A 154 -22.73 -20.74 14.85
CA LYS A 154 -22.05 -21.02 16.14
C LYS A 154 -20.53 -20.91 16.08
N LEU A 155 -19.94 -21.01 14.89
CA LEU A 155 -18.50 -20.84 14.71
C LEU A 155 -18.19 -19.39 14.33
N THR A 156 -17.20 -18.84 15.01
CA THR A 156 -16.61 -17.54 14.68
C THR A 156 -15.23 -17.76 14.07
N TYR A 157 -14.84 -16.90 13.14
CA TYR A 157 -13.50 -16.90 12.56
C TYR A 157 -12.92 -15.48 12.59
N SER A 158 -11.59 -15.40 12.59
CA SER A 158 -10.87 -14.14 12.47
C SER A 158 -10.47 -13.89 11.02
N THR A 159 -10.43 -12.63 10.61
CA THR A 159 -9.99 -12.22 9.28
C THR A 159 -9.11 -10.97 9.38
N PRO A 160 -8.08 -10.82 8.52
CA PRO A 160 -7.30 -9.57 8.41
C PRO A 160 -8.12 -8.33 8.01
N GLY A 161 -9.34 -8.53 7.52
CA GLY A 161 -10.26 -7.47 7.13
C GLY A 161 -11.18 -7.87 5.99
N LEU A 162 -12.19 -7.05 5.74
CA LEU A 162 -13.11 -7.23 4.62
C LEU A 162 -12.36 -7.29 3.29
N TYR A 163 -12.77 -8.21 2.43
CA TYR A 163 -12.16 -8.47 1.10
C TYR A 163 -10.67 -8.86 1.09
N SER A 164 -10.09 -9.15 2.26
CA SER A 164 -8.74 -9.74 2.32
C SER A 164 -8.75 -11.16 1.76
N SER A 165 -7.58 -11.67 1.35
CA SER A 165 -7.47 -13.04 0.85
C SER A 165 -8.00 -14.05 1.87
N GLY A 166 -7.72 -13.86 3.17
CA GLY A 166 -8.28 -14.70 4.24
C GLY A 166 -9.80 -14.61 4.37
N HIS A 167 -10.39 -13.42 4.21
CA HIS A 167 -11.85 -13.25 4.20
C HIS A 167 -12.49 -14.00 3.03
N ILE A 168 -11.97 -13.82 1.82
CA ILE A 168 -12.51 -14.42 0.61
C ILE A 168 -12.36 -15.94 0.68
N SER A 169 -11.18 -16.45 1.06
CA SER A 169 -10.97 -17.89 1.23
C SER A 169 -11.97 -18.49 2.20
N MET A 170 -12.19 -17.88 3.38
CA MET A 170 -13.18 -18.35 4.35
C MET A 170 -14.61 -18.30 3.79
N ALA A 171 -14.98 -17.24 3.08
CA ALA A 171 -16.31 -17.09 2.48
C ALA A 171 -16.59 -18.14 1.40
N THR A 172 -15.55 -18.65 0.73
CA THR A 172 -15.68 -19.71 -0.29
C THR A 172 -15.73 -21.13 0.28
N LEU A 173 -15.51 -21.32 1.59
CA LEU A 173 -15.53 -22.64 2.25
C LEU A 173 -16.95 -23.20 2.49
N THR A 174 -17.97 -22.64 1.83
CA THR A 174 -19.37 -23.06 1.97
C THR A 174 -19.57 -24.53 1.63
#